data_AF-A0A132H5T8-F1
#
_entry.id   AF-A0A132H5T8-F1
#
_cell.length_a   1.000
_cell.length_b   1.000
_cell.length_c   1.000
_cell.angle_alpha   90.00
_cell.angle_beta   90.00
_cell.angle_gamma   90.00
#
_symmetry.space_group_name_H-M   'P 1'
#
loop_
_entity.id
_entity.type
_entity.pdbx_description
1 polymer ?
#
loop_
_entity_poly.entity_id
_entity_poly.type
_entity_poly.pdbx_seq_one_letter_code
_entity_poly.pdbx_strand_id
1 'polypeptide(L)'
;MKKIYLVVLLAALTLQSAVAQNELQNPYAVAKEDGFSYRSLKKLINMDSLYVGSQFERPYHDLLSILYSRVGHYKDAMRRAEKGNLFSDKTRLAKNYENVITIPLSEVMDSLIENNRVIMLNEMHFNPHSRAFVISWLEKCYQNGYRYFAAETLFAKDSLVNERRTVLLGETGFYSDEPVFGDLLRTALQMGYTLVPYEADGWGVDRERNEADNLIKNILDKDPEAKFLLFGGMGHITDRKGWSMMGGFFKEKTGIDPFTMDCSVMTFSEQYESMDSLRTAFFDRIDAMPIREPIICYDTVKCIYPNNSGMDATCCLPRTRFIEDNIPDWKLYNGKVLFTLDRRFIDKNGFPEGCVSAFLKSEGEQCVPIDQYMYGKDEKEFKLALYKGEYLLRFDDGKEYKYATISVK
;
A
#
# COMPACT_ATOMS: atom_id res chain seq x y z
N MET A 1 44.19 -36.81 -45.59
CA MET A 1 43.82 -35.44 -45.14
C MET A 1 42.31 -35.19 -45.26
N LYS A 2 41.45 -35.89 -44.50
CA LYS A 2 39.99 -35.67 -44.53
C LYS A 2 39.25 -36.16 -43.26
N LYS A 3 39.88 -36.05 -42.07
CA LYS A 3 39.28 -36.48 -40.79
C LYS A 3 39.50 -35.55 -39.58
N ILE A 4 40.04 -34.34 -39.76
CA ILE A 4 40.31 -33.43 -38.61
C ILE A 4 39.39 -32.19 -38.58
N TYR A 5 38.66 -31.87 -39.65
CA TYR A 5 37.79 -30.68 -39.67
C TYR A 5 36.35 -30.87 -39.17
N LEU A 6 35.92 -32.11 -38.86
CA LEU A 6 34.53 -32.36 -38.42
C LEU A 6 34.34 -32.30 -36.90
N VAL A 7 35.40 -32.40 -36.10
CA VAL A 7 35.30 -32.40 -34.63
C VAL A 7 35.35 -30.99 -34.04
N VAL A 8 35.94 -30.01 -34.75
CA VAL A 8 35.99 -28.62 -34.27
C VAL A 8 34.71 -27.85 -34.61
N LEU A 9 34.01 -28.19 -35.72
CA LEU A 9 32.73 -27.54 -36.04
C LEU A 9 31.55 -28.07 -35.21
N LEU A 10 31.54 -29.35 -34.83
CA LEU A 10 30.48 -29.86 -33.94
C LEU A 10 30.63 -29.33 -32.51
N ALA A 11 31.86 -29.16 -32.01
CA ALA A 11 32.07 -28.57 -30.69
C ALA A 11 31.71 -27.06 -30.64
N ALA A 12 31.84 -26.33 -31.76
CA ALA A 12 31.43 -24.94 -31.86
C ALA A 12 29.89 -24.76 -32.02
N LEU A 13 29.19 -25.73 -32.62
CA LEU A 13 27.72 -25.70 -32.76
C LEU A 13 26.95 -26.32 -31.59
N THR A 14 27.59 -27.15 -30.75
CA THR A 14 26.97 -27.64 -29.50
C THR A 14 27.27 -26.77 -28.27
N LEU A 15 28.12 -25.73 -28.40
CA LEU A 15 28.36 -24.74 -27.36
C LEU A 15 27.61 -23.41 -27.56
N GLN A 16 26.96 -23.20 -28.71
CA GLN A 16 26.06 -22.08 -28.95
C GLN A 16 24.57 -22.41 -28.68
N SER A 17 24.25 -23.63 -28.26
CA SER A 17 22.87 -24.08 -27.99
C SER A 17 22.58 -24.44 -26.53
N ALA A 18 23.50 -24.16 -25.60
CA ALA A 18 23.30 -24.42 -24.16
C ALA A 18 23.76 -23.28 -23.23
N VAL A 19 24.05 -22.09 -23.78
CA VAL A 19 24.28 -20.86 -23.02
C VAL A 19 23.38 -19.75 -23.57
N ALA A 20 22.08 -20.04 -23.68
CA ALA A 20 21.15 -19.04 -23.21
C ALA A 20 21.20 -19.17 -21.68
N GLN A 21 22.07 -18.40 -21.04
CA GLN A 21 21.78 -18.02 -19.66
C GLN A 21 20.36 -17.47 -19.74
N ASN A 22 19.37 -18.17 -19.20
CA ASN A 22 18.07 -17.55 -18.98
C ASN A 22 18.37 -16.36 -18.09
N GLU A 23 18.44 -15.17 -18.69
CA GLU A 23 18.64 -13.94 -17.95
C GLU A 23 17.61 -13.94 -16.83
N LEU A 24 18.08 -13.74 -15.60
CA LEU A 24 17.20 -13.68 -14.44
C LEU A 24 16.12 -12.66 -14.75
N GLN A 25 14.86 -13.09 -14.79
CA GLN A 25 13.77 -12.20 -15.15
C GLN A 25 13.47 -11.22 -14.02
N ASN A 26 13.04 -10.01 -14.37
CA ASN A 26 12.54 -9.04 -13.40
C ASN A 26 11.40 -9.70 -12.58
N PRO A 27 11.45 -9.65 -11.23
CA PRO A 27 10.47 -10.32 -10.37
C PRO A 27 9.03 -9.84 -10.62
N TYR A 28 8.82 -8.58 -11.04
CA TYR A 28 7.51 -8.07 -11.43
C TYR A 28 6.97 -8.76 -12.69
N ALA A 29 7.84 -9.09 -13.65
CA ALA A 29 7.44 -9.86 -14.84
C ALA A 29 7.04 -11.29 -14.45
N VAL A 30 7.81 -11.94 -13.57
CA VAL A 30 7.52 -13.28 -13.06
C VAL A 30 6.19 -13.33 -12.31
N ALA A 31 5.90 -12.33 -11.47
CA ALA A 31 4.65 -12.26 -10.71
C ALA A 31 3.42 -11.95 -11.59
N LYS A 32 3.62 -11.16 -12.66
CA LYS A 32 2.55 -10.76 -13.58
C LYS A 32 1.89 -11.96 -14.27
N GLU A 33 2.64 -13.03 -14.51
CA GLU A 33 2.11 -14.29 -15.08
C GLU A 33 0.95 -14.87 -14.27
N ASP A 34 0.99 -14.69 -12.95
CA ASP A 34 0.01 -15.18 -11.99
C ASP A 34 -0.83 -14.04 -11.39
N GLY A 35 -0.85 -12.87 -12.04
CA GLY A 35 -1.69 -11.73 -11.65
C GLY A 35 -1.35 -11.12 -10.29
N PHE A 36 -0.09 -11.20 -9.83
CA PHE A 36 0.33 -10.70 -8.52
C PHE A 36 -0.49 -11.27 -7.34
N SER A 37 -0.88 -12.54 -7.45
CA SER A 37 -1.72 -13.27 -6.50
C SER A 37 -0.89 -14.01 -5.44
N TYR A 38 -1.57 -14.77 -4.56
CA TYR A 38 -0.92 -15.71 -3.66
C TYR A 38 0.00 -16.70 -4.40
N ARG A 39 -0.37 -17.13 -5.61
CA ARG A 39 0.48 -17.99 -6.46
C ARG A 39 1.79 -17.29 -6.83
N SER A 40 1.75 -16.00 -7.19
CA SER A 40 2.95 -15.20 -7.46
C SER A 40 3.87 -15.16 -6.24
N LEU A 41 3.31 -14.92 -5.05
CA LEU A 41 4.06 -14.91 -3.80
C LEU A 41 4.71 -16.28 -3.53
N LYS A 42 3.92 -17.36 -3.58
CA LYS A 42 4.38 -18.74 -3.36
C LYS A 42 5.50 -19.13 -4.33
N LYS A 43 5.46 -18.65 -5.58
CA LYS A 43 6.53 -18.85 -6.56
C LYS A 43 7.78 -18.05 -6.16
N LEU A 44 7.65 -16.76 -5.90
CA LEU A 44 8.77 -15.86 -5.64
C LEU A 44 9.52 -16.16 -4.34
N ILE A 45 8.85 -16.59 -3.27
CA ILE A 45 9.53 -16.92 -2.00
C ILE A 45 10.52 -18.08 -2.15
N ASN A 46 10.30 -18.97 -3.12
CA ASN A 46 11.20 -20.08 -3.43
C ASN A 46 12.38 -19.67 -4.34
N MET A 47 12.47 -18.39 -4.72
CA MET A 47 13.50 -17.84 -5.60
C MET A 47 14.49 -16.93 -4.86
N ASP A 48 14.49 -16.92 -3.52
CA ASP A 48 15.37 -16.06 -2.70
C ASP A 48 16.85 -16.17 -3.15
N SER A 49 17.34 -17.39 -3.37
CA SER A 49 18.74 -17.64 -3.79
C SER A 49 19.08 -17.13 -5.19
N LEU A 50 18.09 -16.83 -6.03
CA LEU A 50 18.29 -16.28 -7.37
C LEU A 50 18.35 -14.76 -7.33
N TYR A 51 17.58 -14.12 -6.44
CA TYR A 51 17.42 -12.67 -6.42
C TYR A 51 18.35 -11.95 -5.45
N VAL A 52 18.68 -12.56 -4.30
CA VAL A 52 19.61 -11.95 -3.33
C VAL A 52 21.02 -11.88 -3.92
N GLY A 53 21.63 -10.70 -3.90
CA GLY A 53 22.91 -10.39 -4.54
C GLY A 53 22.82 -10.09 -6.03
N SER A 54 21.62 -10.13 -6.63
CA SER A 54 21.40 -9.83 -8.05
C SER A 54 21.06 -8.36 -8.30
N GLN A 55 21.08 -7.95 -9.58
CA GLN A 55 20.61 -6.63 -10.00
C GLN A 55 19.11 -6.37 -9.69
N PHE A 56 18.34 -7.43 -9.43
CA PHE A 56 16.92 -7.35 -9.11
C PHE A 56 16.62 -7.52 -7.62
N GLU A 57 17.63 -7.58 -6.74
CA GLU A 57 17.44 -7.77 -5.30
C GLU A 57 16.47 -6.75 -4.69
N ARG A 58 16.67 -5.46 -4.98
CA ARG A 58 15.81 -4.39 -4.47
C ARG A 58 14.38 -4.49 -5.03
N PRO A 59 14.14 -4.56 -6.36
CA PRO A 59 12.80 -4.81 -6.92
C PRO A 59 12.13 -6.09 -6.39
N TYR A 60 12.91 -7.12 -6.09
CA TYR A 60 12.40 -8.38 -5.54
C TYR A 60 11.89 -8.22 -4.12
N HIS A 61 12.67 -7.57 -3.24
CA HIS A 61 12.26 -7.27 -1.88
C HIS A 61 11.08 -6.28 -1.82
N ASP A 62 11.06 -5.30 -2.71
CA ASP A 62 9.94 -4.38 -2.92
C ASP A 62 8.65 -5.11 -3.27
N LEU A 63 8.68 -5.91 -4.34
CA LEU A 63 7.50 -6.69 -4.75
C LEU A 63 7.04 -7.66 -3.66
N LEU A 64 7.96 -8.38 -3.00
CA LEU A 64 7.59 -9.28 -1.91
C LEU A 64 6.93 -8.53 -0.76
N SER A 65 7.40 -7.33 -0.41
CA SER A 65 6.79 -6.52 0.65
C SER A 65 5.32 -6.20 0.34
N ILE A 66 5.02 -5.85 -0.92
CA ILE A 66 3.65 -5.61 -1.39
C ILE A 66 2.83 -6.90 -1.36
N LEU A 67 3.36 -8.01 -1.90
CA LEU A 67 2.63 -9.29 -1.97
C LEU A 67 2.33 -9.88 -0.59
N TYR A 68 3.26 -9.79 0.37
CA TYR A 68 3.01 -10.21 1.75
C TYR A 68 1.92 -9.36 2.41
N SER A 69 1.91 -8.05 2.16
CA SER A 69 0.86 -7.15 2.66
C SER A 69 -0.52 -7.56 2.14
N ARG A 70 -0.63 -7.91 0.84
CA ARG A 70 -1.89 -8.38 0.24
C ARG A 70 -2.46 -9.64 0.90
N VAL A 71 -1.62 -10.55 1.37
CA VAL A 71 -2.04 -11.83 2.00
C VAL A 71 -2.09 -11.77 3.52
N GLY A 72 -2.09 -10.58 4.11
CA GLY A 72 -2.25 -10.38 5.56
C GLY A 72 -1.00 -10.65 6.39
N HIS A 73 0.16 -10.85 5.77
CA HIS A 73 1.45 -11.10 6.43
C HIS A 73 2.25 -9.82 6.64
N TYR A 74 1.70 -8.89 7.42
CA TYR A 74 2.27 -7.53 7.55
C TYR A 74 3.67 -7.51 8.18
N LYS A 75 4.00 -8.44 9.08
CA LYS A 75 5.38 -8.56 9.61
C LYS A 75 6.37 -8.99 8.55
N ASP A 76 6.01 -9.95 7.69
CA ASP A 76 6.86 -10.34 6.55
C ASP A 76 6.99 -9.21 5.53
N ALA A 77 5.91 -8.46 5.30
CA ALA A 77 5.94 -7.28 4.47
C ALA A 77 6.98 -6.26 4.95
N MET A 78 6.97 -5.93 6.26
CA MET A 78 7.97 -5.04 6.86
C MET A 78 9.38 -5.60 6.73
N ARG A 79 9.60 -6.88 7.08
CA ARG A 79 10.91 -7.52 6.98
C ARG A 79 11.47 -7.50 5.56
N ARG A 80 10.63 -7.68 4.55
CA ARG A 80 11.05 -7.63 3.14
C ARG A 80 11.36 -6.19 2.72
N ALA A 81 10.56 -5.22 3.14
CA ALA A 81 10.84 -3.81 2.88
C ALA A 81 12.16 -3.32 3.52
N GLU A 82 12.45 -3.79 4.73
CA GLU A 82 13.72 -3.56 5.44
C GLU A 82 14.90 -4.12 4.66
N LYS A 83 14.84 -5.40 4.24
CA LYS A 83 15.88 -6.02 3.39
C LYS A 83 16.09 -5.29 2.06
N GLY A 84 15.02 -4.74 1.48
CA GLY A 84 15.09 -3.96 0.26
C GLY A 84 15.64 -2.54 0.43
N ASN A 85 15.99 -2.12 1.66
CA ASN A 85 16.32 -0.73 2.01
C ASN A 85 15.26 0.26 1.46
N LEU A 86 13.99 -0.12 1.53
CA LEU A 86 12.87 0.70 1.02
C LEU A 86 12.54 1.87 1.94
N PHE A 87 13.04 1.81 3.16
CA PHE A 87 13.09 2.92 4.08
C PHE A 87 14.39 3.70 3.83
N SER A 88 14.29 4.99 3.55
CA SER A 88 15.47 5.80 3.19
C SER A 88 16.34 6.17 4.42
N ASP A 89 17.66 6.31 4.26
CA ASP A 89 18.58 6.90 5.27
C ASP A 89 18.17 8.32 5.75
N LYS A 90 17.22 8.95 5.05
CA LYS A 90 16.66 10.27 5.37
C LYS A 90 15.62 10.22 6.52
N THR A 91 15.34 9.06 7.08
CA THR A 91 14.42 8.82 8.21
C THR A 91 15.05 8.99 9.60
N ARG A 92 16.27 9.54 9.69
CA ARG A 92 16.85 9.96 10.98
C ARG A 92 16.13 11.21 11.47
N LEU A 93 15.56 11.13 12.67
CA LEU A 93 14.94 12.30 13.29
C LEU A 93 15.95 13.45 13.38
N ALA A 94 15.48 14.67 13.11
CA ALA A 94 16.27 15.86 13.35
C ALA A 94 16.75 15.90 14.81
N LYS A 95 18.00 16.32 15.04
CA LYS A 95 18.58 16.42 16.40
C LYS A 95 17.76 17.29 17.35
N ASN A 96 16.90 18.18 16.84
CA ASN A 96 16.06 19.09 17.61
C ASN A 96 14.60 18.63 17.71
N TYR A 97 14.31 17.34 17.51
CA TYR A 97 12.94 16.79 17.52
C TYR A 97 12.18 17.05 18.84
N GLU A 98 12.88 17.32 19.94
CA GLU A 98 12.29 17.65 21.24
C GLU A 98 11.43 18.93 21.19
N ASN A 99 11.76 19.87 20.28
CA ASN A 99 11.00 21.11 20.07
C ASN A 99 9.82 20.94 19.11
N VAL A 100 9.58 19.74 18.57
CA VAL A 100 8.47 19.50 17.64
C VAL A 100 7.16 19.60 18.42
N ILE A 101 6.29 20.50 17.95
CA ILE A 101 4.92 20.61 18.44
C ILE A 101 4.17 19.40 17.91
N THR A 102 3.63 18.61 18.84
CA THR A 102 2.83 17.43 18.53
C THR A 102 1.40 17.74 18.94
N ILE A 103 0.48 17.62 18.00
CA ILE A 103 -0.94 17.92 18.19
C ILE A 103 -1.72 16.67 17.79
N PRO A 104 -2.59 16.14 18.67
CA PRO A 104 -3.50 15.07 18.28
C PRO A 104 -4.31 15.49 17.06
N LEU A 105 -4.40 14.61 16.07
CA LEU A 105 -5.06 14.93 14.81
C LEU A 105 -6.52 15.38 15.00
N SER A 106 -7.24 14.76 15.93
CA SER A 106 -8.61 15.16 16.28
C SER A 106 -8.76 16.64 16.65
N GLU A 107 -7.72 17.29 17.17
CA GLU A 107 -7.77 18.71 17.57
C GLU A 107 -7.68 19.68 16.38
N VAL A 108 -7.14 19.23 15.24
CA VAL A 108 -6.84 20.09 14.08
C VAL A 108 -7.56 19.65 12.81
N MET A 109 -8.13 18.44 12.79
CA MET A 109 -8.77 17.84 11.61
C MET A 109 -9.85 18.74 11.01
N ASP A 110 -10.75 19.30 11.84
CA ASP A 110 -11.85 20.14 11.36
C ASP A 110 -11.33 21.39 10.64
N SER A 111 -10.38 22.09 11.28
CA SER A 111 -9.73 23.26 10.69
C SER A 111 -9.00 22.93 9.38
N LEU A 112 -8.31 21.78 9.33
CA LEU A 112 -7.63 21.34 8.11
C LEU A 112 -8.60 21.08 6.96
N ILE A 113 -9.72 20.43 7.24
CA ILE A 113 -10.73 20.08 6.24
C ILE A 113 -11.49 21.33 5.78
N GLU A 114 -11.79 22.26 6.68
CA GLU A 114 -12.53 23.49 6.36
C GLU A 114 -11.68 24.47 5.52
N ASN A 115 -10.41 24.65 5.89
CA ASN A 115 -9.55 25.69 5.29
C ASN A 115 -8.88 25.27 3.99
N ASN A 116 -8.89 23.99 3.63
CA ASN A 116 -8.18 23.51 2.44
C ASN A 116 -9.17 23.01 1.38
N ARG A 117 -8.92 23.38 0.13
CA ARG A 117 -9.70 22.85 -1.01
C ARG A 117 -9.17 21.49 -1.46
N VAL A 118 -7.86 21.30 -1.35
CA VAL A 118 -7.16 20.08 -1.75
C VAL A 118 -6.32 19.59 -0.58
N ILE A 119 -6.51 18.34 -0.18
CA ILE A 119 -5.66 17.66 0.81
C ILE A 119 -4.98 16.49 0.11
N MET A 120 -3.66 16.46 0.15
CA MET A 120 -2.84 15.39 -0.39
C MET A 120 -2.14 14.65 0.76
N LEU A 121 -2.35 13.34 0.81
CA LEU A 121 -1.78 12.44 1.81
C LEU A 121 -0.93 11.40 1.08
N ASN A 122 0.21 11.00 1.64
CA ASN A 122 1.02 9.94 1.05
C ASN A 122 0.96 8.60 1.80
N GLU A 123 1.52 7.55 1.21
CA GLU A 123 1.62 6.24 1.82
C GLU A 123 2.90 5.48 1.47
N MET A 124 3.15 4.40 2.22
CA MET A 124 4.12 3.36 1.85
C MET A 124 3.35 2.16 1.29
N HIS A 125 3.64 1.74 0.06
CA HIS A 125 2.85 0.70 -0.62
C HIS A 125 2.75 -0.64 0.11
N PHE A 126 3.74 -0.97 0.94
CA PHE A 126 3.79 -2.20 1.73
C PHE A 126 3.22 -2.06 3.15
N ASN A 127 2.92 -0.84 3.62
CA ASN A 127 2.41 -0.57 4.96
C ASN A 127 1.02 0.10 4.92
N PRO A 128 -0.07 -0.67 5.01
CA PRO A 128 -1.42 -0.15 4.89
C PRO A 128 -1.92 0.69 6.08
N HIS A 129 -1.08 0.96 7.07
CA HIS A 129 -1.52 1.64 8.29
C HIS A 129 -2.13 3.01 7.99
N SER A 130 -1.52 3.80 7.11
CA SER A 130 -2.08 5.09 6.68
C SER A 130 -3.44 4.92 6.00
N ARG A 131 -3.64 3.87 5.20
CA ARG A 131 -4.92 3.57 4.52
C ARG A 131 -6.05 3.38 5.52
N ALA A 132 -5.80 2.60 6.58
CA ALA A 132 -6.78 2.37 7.64
C ALA A 132 -7.20 3.68 8.35
N PHE A 133 -6.28 4.62 8.50
CA PHE A 133 -6.58 5.94 9.05
C PHE A 133 -7.32 6.85 8.08
N VAL A 134 -6.92 6.89 6.80
CA VAL A 134 -7.60 7.75 5.81
C VAL A 134 -9.08 7.39 5.66
N ILE A 135 -9.45 6.12 5.85
CA ILE A 135 -10.87 5.71 5.91
C ILE A 135 -11.66 6.56 6.93
N SER A 136 -11.09 6.81 8.11
CA SER A 136 -11.76 7.59 9.16
C SER A 136 -11.96 9.07 8.80
N TRP A 137 -11.24 9.60 7.80
CA TRP A 137 -11.37 10.98 7.33
C TRP A 137 -12.50 11.16 6.33
N LEU A 138 -12.87 10.10 5.62
CA LEU A 138 -13.78 10.17 4.48
C LEU A 138 -15.11 10.81 4.89
N GLU A 139 -15.69 10.42 6.03
CA GLU A 139 -17.00 10.95 6.44
C GLU A 139 -16.94 12.46 6.69
N LYS A 140 -15.97 12.93 7.47
CA LYS A 140 -15.85 14.35 7.80
C LYS A 140 -15.52 15.18 6.55
N CYS A 141 -14.65 14.68 5.68
CA CYS A 141 -14.35 15.33 4.41
C CYS A 141 -15.60 15.41 3.52
N TYR A 142 -16.38 14.32 3.41
CA TYR A 142 -17.60 14.30 2.61
C TYR A 142 -18.64 15.29 3.14
N GLN A 143 -18.82 15.37 4.46
CA GLN A 143 -19.70 16.37 5.09
C GLN A 143 -19.25 17.82 4.78
N ASN A 144 -17.94 18.04 4.56
CA ASN A 144 -17.34 19.34 4.22
C ASN A 144 -17.15 19.58 2.71
N GLY A 145 -17.92 18.88 1.88
CA GLY A 145 -18.00 19.13 0.44
C GLY A 145 -16.93 18.45 -0.41
N TYR A 146 -16.08 17.59 0.16
CA TYR A 146 -15.16 16.78 -0.64
C TYR A 146 -15.95 15.73 -1.43
N ARG A 147 -15.77 15.70 -2.75
CA ARG A 147 -16.54 14.81 -3.65
C ARG A 147 -15.67 13.93 -4.53
N TYR A 148 -14.37 14.20 -4.62
CA TYR A 148 -13.43 13.40 -5.41
C TYR A 148 -12.36 12.80 -4.50
N PHE A 149 -11.99 11.55 -4.80
CA PHE A 149 -10.89 10.83 -4.17
C PHE A 149 -9.94 10.35 -5.27
N ALA A 150 -8.84 11.06 -5.45
CA ALA A 150 -7.82 10.72 -6.42
C ALA A 150 -6.79 9.78 -5.79
N ALA A 151 -6.39 8.71 -6.48
CA ALA A 151 -5.41 7.77 -5.94
C ALA A 151 -4.49 7.20 -7.01
N GLU A 152 -3.20 7.07 -6.68
CA GLU A 152 -2.15 6.56 -7.58
C GLU A 152 -2.50 5.17 -8.11
N THR A 153 -3.09 4.34 -7.25
CA THR A 153 -3.40 2.96 -7.60
C THR A 153 -4.36 2.82 -8.77
N LEU A 154 -5.22 3.81 -9.03
CA LEU A 154 -6.37 3.65 -9.90
C LEU A 154 -5.94 3.56 -11.36
N PHE A 155 -6.33 2.48 -12.04
CA PHE A 155 -6.10 2.36 -13.47
C PHE A 155 -7.16 3.12 -14.26
N ALA A 156 -6.73 3.94 -15.21
CA ALA A 156 -7.63 4.62 -16.14
C ALA A 156 -8.46 3.65 -17.01
N LYS A 157 -8.04 2.38 -17.13
CA LYS A 157 -8.78 1.35 -17.89
C LYS A 157 -10.10 0.93 -17.21
N ASP A 158 -10.23 1.06 -15.89
CA ASP A 158 -11.47 0.75 -15.18
C ASP A 158 -12.43 1.95 -15.20
N SER A 159 -12.90 2.31 -16.40
CA SER A 159 -13.75 3.47 -16.63
C SER A 159 -15.12 3.39 -15.96
N LEU A 160 -15.54 2.21 -15.52
CA LEU A 160 -16.85 1.93 -14.92
C LEU A 160 -16.82 1.86 -13.39
N VAL A 161 -15.67 2.07 -12.73
CA VAL A 161 -15.54 1.96 -11.26
C VAL A 161 -16.56 2.80 -10.50
N ASN A 162 -16.81 4.03 -10.95
CA ASN A 162 -17.74 4.95 -10.30
C ASN A 162 -19.22 4.61 -10.56
N GLU A 163 -19.53 4.00 -11.71
CA GLU A 163 -20.89 3.57 -12.05
C GLU A 163 -21.24 2.27 -11.31
N ARG A 164 -20.33 1.29 -11.36
CA ARG A 164 -20.48 -0.02 -10.72
C ARG A 164 -20.40 0.06 -9.20
N ARG A 165 -19.65 1.02 -8.67
CA ARG A 165 -19.42 1.23 -7.22
C ARG A 165 -18.82 0.03 -6.51
N THR A 166 -17.97 -0.74 -7.19
CA THR A 166 -17.18 -1.83 -6.60
C THR A 166 -15.73 -1.78 -7.06
N VAL A 167 -14.83 -2.25 -6.18
CA VAL A 167 -13.38 -2.32 -6.42
C VAL A 167 -13.04 -3.73 -6.90
N LEU A 168 -12.66 -3.88 -8.16
CA LEU A 168 -12.37 -5.16 -8.80
C LEU A 168 -10.90 -5.54 -8.61
N LEU A 169 -10.67 -6.80 -8.22
CA LEU A 169 -9.34 -7.38 -8.05
C LEU A 169 -8.62 -7.46 -9.41
N GLY A 170 -7.43 -6.90 -9.51
CA GLY A 170 -6.59 -6.85 -10.73
C GLY A 170 -7.06 -5.85 -11.81
N GLU A 171 -8.24 -5.27 -11.65
CA GLU A 171 -8.84 -4.38 -12.65
C GLU A 171 -8.90 -2.92 -12.20
N THR A 172 -9.27 -2.64 -10.94
CA THR A 172 -9.38 -1.26 -10.46
C THR A 172 -8.03 -0.61 -10.23
N GLY A 173 -7.01 -1.37 -9.82
CA GLY A 173 -5.70 -0.80 -9.52
C GLY A 173 -4.68 -1.77 -8.95
N PHE A 174 -3.40 -1.45 -9.09
CA PHE A 174 -2.32 -2.32 -8.61
C PHE A 174 -2.25 -2.38 -7.07
N TYR A 175 -2.14 -1.25 -6.38
CA TYR A 175 -2.07 -1.24 -4.92
C TYR A 175 -3.42 -1.51 -4.25
N SER A 176 -4.53 -1.27 -4.95
CA SER A 176 -5.90 -1.54 -4.47
C SER A 176 -6.22 -3.02 -4.28
N ASP A 177 -5.43 -3.93 -4.83
CA ASP A 177 -5.53 -5.37 -4.57
C ASP A 177 -5.20 -5.74 -3.11
N GLU A 178 -4.52 -4.85 -2.39
CA GLU A 178 -4.32 -5.01 -0.95
C GLU A 178 -5.64 -4.73 -0.20
N PRO A 179 -6.09 -5.61 0.71
CA PRO A 179 -7.42 -5.53 1.33
C PRO A 179 -7.78 -4.19 1.95
N VAL A 180 -6.86 -3.53 2.65
CA VAL A 180 -7.14 -2.26 3.34
C VAL A 180 -7.24 -1.09 2.35
N PHE A 181 -6.46 -1.10 1.26
CA PHE A 181 -6.64 -0.14 0.17
C PHE A 181 -7.97 -0.39 -0.56
N GLY A 182 -8.30 -1.65 -0.85
CA GLY A 182 -9.62 -2.01 -1.38
C GLY A 182 -10.76 -1.51 -0.51
N ASP A 183 -10.61 -1.62 0.82
CA ASP A 183 -11.55 -1.10 1.82
C ASP A 183 -11.66 0.42 1.83
N LEU A 184 -10.55 1.13 1.65
CA LEU A 184 -10.52 2.59 1.50
C LEU A 184 -11.31 3.05 0.28
N LEU A 185 -11.05 2.46 -0.89
CA LEU A 185 -11.76 2.80 -2.12
C LEU A 185 -13.24 2.40 -2.07
N ARG A 186 -13.54 1.23 -1.50
CA ARG A 186 -14.92 0.77 -1.27
C ARG A 186 -15.69 1.75 -0.38
N THR A 187 -15.09 2.17 0.74
CA THR A 187 -15.73 3.10 1.66
C THR A 187 -15.97 4.45 0.99
N ALA A 188 -15.00 4.95 0.23
CA ALA A 188 -15.15 6.18 -0.56
C ALA A 188 -16.32 6.06 -1.56
N LEU A 189 -16.38 4.96 -2.33
CA LEU A 189 -17.48 4.68 -3.25
C LEU A 189 -18.82 4.57 -2.52
N GLN A 190 -18.92 3.87 -1.38
CA GLN A 190 -20.16 3.74 -0.62
C GLN A 190 -20.67 5.11 -0.13
N MET A 191 -19.75 5.96 0.32
CA MET A 191 -20.06 7.32 0.78
C MET A 191 -20.45 8.28 -0.34
N GLY A 192 -20.12 7.95 -1.59
CA GLY A 192 -20.49 8.73 -2.77
C GLY A 192 -19.37 9.63 -3.31
N TYR A 193 -18.11 9.34 -2.98
CA TYR A 193 -16.98 9.91 -3.69
C TYR A 193 -16.92 9.41 -5.13
N THR A 194 -16.43 10.28 -6.01
CA THR A 194 -15.95 9.91 -7.34
C THR A 194 -14.47 9.56 -7.24
N LEU A 195 -14.11 8.30 -7.54
CA LEU A 195 -12.73 7.87 -7.65
C LEU A 195 -12.10 8.41 -8.94
N VAL A 196 -10.90 8.98 -8.84
CA VAL A 196 -10.22 9.63 -9.97
C VAL A 196 -8.82 9.06 -10.18
N PRO A 197 -8.55 8.38 -11.30
CA PRO A 197 -7.19 8.00 -11.67
C PRO A 197 -6.41 9.26 -12.08
N TYR A 198 -5.19 9.37 -11.56
CA TYR A 198 -4.27 10.44 -11.94
C TYR A 198 -2.92 9.92 -12.46
N GLU A 199 -2.59 8.66 -12.18
CA GLU A 199 -1.38 7.99 -12.64
C GLU A 199 -1.10 8.21 -14.12
N ALA A 200 0.18 8.34 -14.48
CA ALA A 200 0.64 8.58 -15.85
C ALA A 200 1.74 7.59 -16.26
N ASP A 201 1.71 7.19 -17.53
CA ASP A 201 2.79 6.40 -18.10
C ASP A 201 4.11 7.18 -18.13
N GLY A 202 5.22 6.45 -18.06
CA GLY A 202 6.57 7.02 -18.14
C GLY A 202 7.28 7.04 -16.79
N TRP A 203 8.31 7.87 -16.68
CA TRP A 203 9.19 7.92 -15.50
C TRP A 203 9.67 9.35 -15.23
N GLY A 204 10.01 9.61 -13.97
CA GLY A 204 10.61 10.87 -13.56
C GLY A 204 9.72 12.08 -13.81
N VAL A 205 10.34 13.22 -14.13
CA VAL A 205 9.69 14.53 -14.17
C VAL A 205 8.48 14.59 -15.11
N ASP A 206 8.53 13.89 -16.24
CA ASP A 206 7.41 13.90 -17.20
C ASP A 206 6.20 13.16 -16.66
N ARG A 207 6.40 12.04 -15.94
CA ARG A 207 5.32 11.34 -15.24
C ARG A 207 4.67 12.28 -14.22
N GLU A 208 5.45 12.89 -13.34
CA GLU A 208 4.96 13.80 -12.29
C GLU A 208 4.15 14.98 -12.87
N ARG A 209 4.61 15.53 -14.01
CA ARG A 209 3.91 16.61 -14.70
C ARG A 209 2.57 16.14 -15.29
N ASN A 210 2.57 14.97 -15.93
CA ASN A 210 1.39 14.39 -16.55
C ASN A 210 0.36 13.94 -15.50
N GLU A 211 0.80 13.50 -14.33
CA GLU A 211 -0.06 13.19 -13.18
C GLU A 211 -0.84 14.45 -12.73
N ALA A 212 -0.15 15.58 -12.63
CA ALA A 212 -0.79 16.86 -12.33
C ALA A 212 -1.78 17.28 -13.44
N ASP A 213 -1.43 17.08 -14.71
CA ASP A 213 -2.32 17.36 -15.85
C ASP A 213 -3.57 16.46 -15.83
N ASN A 214 -3.44 15.20 -15.42
CA ASN A 214 -4.57 14.29 -15.26
C ASN A 214 -5.52 14.75 -14.14
N LEU A 215 -5.01 15.26 -13.00
CA LEU A 215 -5.87 15.81 -11.95
C LEU A 215 -6.69 17.00 -12.45
N ILE A 216 -6.06 17.93 -13.17
CA ILE A 216 -6.73 19.10 -13.73
C ILE A 216 -7.83 18.67 -14.69
N LYS A 217 -7.48 17.83 -15.67
CA LYS A 217 -8.39 17.33 -16.70
C LYS A 217 -9.57 16.54 -16.11
N ASN A 218 -9.29 15.68 -15.13
CA ASN A 218 -10.29 14.75 -14.63
C ASN A 218 -11.19 15.34 -13.55
N ILE A 219 -10.74 16.40 -12.85
CA ILE A 219 -11.45 17.07 -11.76
C ILE A 219 -11.74 18.53 -12.11
N LEU A 220 -10.72 19.38 -12.15
CA LEU A 220 -10.88 20.84 -12.15
C LEU A 220 -11.47 21.41 -13.44
N ASP A 221 -11.22 20.80 -14.59
CA ASP A 221 -11.84 21.20 -15.86
C ASP A 221 -13.36 20.97 -15.85
N LYS A 222 -13.85 20.08 -15.00
CA LYS A 222 -15.28 19.73 -14.86
C LYS A 222 -15.92 20.43 -13.66
N ASP A 223 -15.17 20.59 -12.58
CA ASP A 223 -15.57 21.26 -11.34
C ASP A 223 -14.41 22.13 -10.82
N PRO A 224 -14.32 23.40 -11.25
CA PRO A 224 -13.23 24.31 -10.87
C PRO A 224 -13.14 24.61 -9.37
N GLU A 225 -14.23 24.41 -8.63
CA GLU A 225 -14.33 24.63 -7.18
C GLU A 225 -14.26 23.33 -6.38
N ALA A 226 -13.95 22.21 -7.04
CA ALA A 226 -13.90 20.89 -6.42
C ALA A 226 -13.03 20.87 -5.16
N LYS A 227 -13.60 20.33 -4.08
CA LYS A 227 -12.83 19.84 -2.93
C LYS A 227 -12.50 18.37 -3.12
N PHE A 228 -11.24 17.99 -2.98
CA PHE A 228 -10.82 16.61 -3.20
C PHE A 228 -9.67 16.16 -2.30
N LEU A 229 -9.69 14.86 -2.02
CA LEU A 229 -8.60 14.14 -1.37
C LEU A 229 -7.73 13.50 -2.46
N LEU A 230 -6.42 13.53 -2.27
CA LEU A 230 -5.47 12.79 -3.07
C LEU A 230 -4.65 11.86 -2.18
N PHE A 231 -4.48 10.61 -2.61
CA PHE A 231 -3.70 9.61 -1.91
C PHE A 231 -2.64 8.99 -2.84
N GLY A 232 -1.35 9.27 -2.57
CA GLY A 232 -0.25 8.87 -3.44
C GLY A 232 0.91 8.19 -2.71
N GLY A 233 1.83 7.58 -3.45
CA GLY A 233 3.04 6.97 -2.91
C GLY A 233 4.08 8.01 -2.51
N MET A 234 4.63 7.86 -1.31
CA MET A 234 5.87 8.52 -0.87
C MET A 234 6.01 10.00 -1.30
N GLY A 235 6.93 10.31 -2.22
CA GLY A 235 7.33 11.68 -2.54
C GLY A 235 6.40 12.44 -3.50
N HIS A 236 5.44 11.78 -4.16
CA HIS A 236 4.65 12.38 -5.25
C HIS A 236 3.92 13.66 -4.85
N ILE A 237 3.45 13.73 -3.60
CA ILE A 237 2.65 14.86 -3.12
C ILE A 237 3.49 16.10 -2.76
N THR A 238 4.82 16.03 -2.85
CA THR A 238 5.70 17.16 -2.48
C THR A 238 5.39 18.38 -3.36
N ASP A 239 5.08 19.52 -2.75
CA ASP A 239 4.55 20.70 -3.47
C ASP A 239 5.55 21.88 -3.61
N ARG A 240 6.77 21.70 -3.09
CA ARG A 240 7.74 22.79 -2.99
C ARG A 240 8.23 23.30 -4.35
N LYS A 241 8.28 24.62 -4.49
CA LYS A 241 8.90 25.32 -5.63
C LYS A 241 10.34 24.83 -5.88
N GLY A 242 10.61 24.38 -7.11
CA GLY A 242 11.90 23.86 -7.56
C GLY A 242 12.06 22.34 -7.44
N TRP A 243 11.07 21.64 -6.88
CA TRP A 243 11.00 20.18 -6.91
C TRP A 243 10.06 19.75 -8.04
N SER A 244 10.49 18.75 -8.81
CA SER A 244 9.75 18.23 -9.95
C SER A 244 8.93 17.01 -9.53
N MET A 245 8.01 17.21 -8.59
CA MET A 245 7.05 16.21 -8.11
C MET A 245 5.62 16.66 -8.46
N MET A 246 4.68 15.72 -8.51
CA MET A 246 3.30 15.94 -8.94
C MET A 246 2.63 17.08 -8.16
N GLY A 247 2.75 17.11 -6.83
CA GLY A 247 2.18 18.18 -6.00
C GLY A 247 2.68 19.58 -6.39
N GLY A 248 3.96 19.69 -6.73
CA GLY A 248 4.59 20.94 -7.15
C GLY A 248 4.11 21.40 -8.52
N PHE A 249 4.00 20.47 -9.47
CA PHE A 249 3.43 20.77 -10.79
C PHE A 249 1.96 21.14 -10.70
N PHE A 250 1.18 20.47 -9.84
CA PHE A 250 -0.22 20.80 -9.61
C PHE A 250 -0.39 22.25 -9.10
N LYS A 251 0.39 22.64 -8.08
CA LYS A 251 0.39 24.01 -7.54
C LYS A 251 0.80 25.05 -8.57
N GLU A 252 1.85 24.78 -9.35
CA GLU A 252 2.31 25.68 -10.42
C GLU A 252 1.25 25.90 -11.50
N LYS A 253 0.60 24.82 -11.95
CA LYS A 253 -0.36 24.86 -13.07
C LYS A 253 -1.72 25.46 -12.68
N THR A 254 -2.15 25.27 -11.44
CA THR A 254 -3.50 25.64 -11.00
C THR A 254 -3.54 26.89 -10.13
N GLY A 255 -2.42 27.26 -9.50
CA GLY A 255 -2.39 28.29 -8.46
C GLY A 255 -3.05 27.88 -7.13
N ILE A 256 -3.55 26.64 -7.02
CA ILE A 256 -4.11 26.10 -5.78
C ILE A 256 -2.96 25.62 -4.90
N ASP A 257 -2.97 26.03 -3.63
CA ASP A 257 -2.03 25.53 -2.63
C ASP A 257 -2.65 24.30 -1.93
N PRO A 258 -2.22 23.06 -2.23
CA PRO A 258 -2.73 21.88 -1.55
C PRO A 258 -2.12 21.77 -0.15
N PHE A 259 -2.91 21.36 0.84
CA PHE A 259 -2.34 20.93 2.11
C PHE A 259 -1.76 19.51 1.96
N THR A 260 -0.46 19.38 2.20
CA THR A 260 0.31 18.15 1.98
C THR A 260 0.78 17.55 3.30
N MET A 261 0.51 16.26 3.51
CA MET A 261 0.88 15.57 4.74
C MET A 261 1.58 14.25 4.47
N ASP A 262 2.77 14.09 5.06
CA ASP A 262 3.50 12.82 5.02
C ASP A 262 2.99 11.83 6.08
N CYS A 263 2.39 10.73 5.65
CA CYS A 263 1.97 9.59 6.47
C CYS A 263 2.81 8.32 6.23
N SER A 264 3.92 8.43 5.50
CA SER A 264 4.78 7.35 5.02
C SER A 264 6.05 7.12 5.87
N VAL A 265 6.57 8.18 6.52
CA VAL A 265 7.88 8.13 7.20
C VAL A 265 7.82 7.79 8.69
N MET A 266 6.76 8.22 9.39
CA MET A 266 6.58 7.99 10.83
C MET A 266 5.66 6.79 11.10
N THR A 267 6.04 5.63 10.56
CA THR A 267 5.36 4.36 10.79
C THR A 267 6.23 3.37 11.57
N PHE A 268 5.62 2.50 12.37
CA PHE A 268 6.36 1.45 13.10
C PHE A 268 7.21 0.55 12.19
N SER A 269 8.45 0.27 12.60
CA SER A 269 9.31 -0.81 12.09
C SER A 269 10.21 -1.28 13.23
N GLU A 270 10.26 -2.60 13.44
CA GLU A 270 11.06 -3.23 14.51
C GLU A 270 12.56 -2.93 14.33
N GLN A 271 13.07 -3.03 13.09
CA GLN A 271 14.48 -2.79 12.83
C GLN A 271 14.85 -1.31 13.02
N TYR A 272 14.03 -0.36 12.55
CA TYR A 272 14.32 1.06 12.68
C TYR A 272 14.27 1.56 14.13
N GLU A 273 13.35 1.05 14.96
CA GLU A 273 13.34 1.34 16.39
C GLU A 273 14.59 0.79 17.10
N SER A 274 15.10 -0.36 16.66
CA SER A 274 16.34 -0.91 17.21
C SER A 274 17.59 -0.12 16.79
N MET A 275 17.52 0.61 15.68
CA MET A 275 18.67 1.31 15.06
C MET A 275 18.69 2.83 15.32
N ASP A 276 17.56 3.46 15.64
CA ASP A 276 17.44 4.90 15.87
C ASP A 276 16.84 5.19 17.26
N SER A 277 17.71 5.46 18.23
CA SER A 277 17.30 5.76 19.61
C SER A 277 16.46 7.04 19.72
N LEU A 278 16.62 8.00 18.81
CA LEU A 278 15.80 9.22 18.78
C LEU A 278 14.38 8.90 18.30
N ARG A 279 14.27 8.01 17.31
CA ARG A 279 12.97 7.48 16.86
C ARG A 279 12.23 6.77 17.97
N THR A 280 12.93 5.90 18.68
CA THR A 280 12.35 5.18 19.81
C THR A 280 11.89 6.15 20.90
N ALA A 281 12.73 7.12 21.29
CA ALA A 281 12.34 8.14 22.26
C ALA A 281 11.13 8.99 21.82
N PHE A 282 11.05 9.34 20.53
CA PHE A 282 9.90 10.06 20.00
C PHE A 282 8.63 9.23 20.08
N PHE A 283 8.64 7.98 19.63
CA PHE A 283 7.45 7.12 19.74
C PHE A 283 7.09 6.79 21.20
N ASP A 284 8.06 6.70 22.11
CA ASP A 284 7.78 6.54 23.54
C ASP A 284 7.01 7.74 24.10
N ARG A 285 7.37 8.97 23.66
CA ARG A 285 6.61 10.18 23.98
C ARG A 285 5.19 10.13 23.43
N ILE A 286 5.01 9.66 22.19
CA ILE A 286 3.67 9.52 21.57
C ILE A 286 2.84 8.45 22.29
N ASP A 287 3.41 7.29 22.59
CA ASP A 287 2.70 6.20 23.27
C ASP A 287 2.34 6.55 24.72
N ALA A 288 3.02 7.51 25.34
CA ALA A 288 2.68 8.05 26.65
C ALA A 288 1.51 9.05 26.62
N MET A 289 1.05 9.47 25.44
CA MET A 289 -0.12 10.34 25.31
C MET A 289 -1.40 9.62 25.73
N PRO A 290 -2.39 10.32 26.32
CA PRO A 290 -3.62 9.71 26.81
C PRO A 290 -4.53 9.20 25.68
N ILE A 291 -4.39 9.75 24.47
CA ILE A 291 -5.18 9.39 23.29
C ILE A 291 -4.27 8.70 22.28
N ARG A 292 -4.67 7.50 21.85
CA ARG A 292 -3.97 6.72 20.83
C ARG A 292 -4.58 6.99 19.46
N GLU A 293 -4.15 8.08 18.84
CA GLU A 293 -4.57 8.49 17.50
C GLU A 293 -3.37 9.02 16.71
N PRO A 294 -3.49 9.24 15.38
CA PRO A 294 -2.44 9.92 14.63
C PRO A 294 -2.11 11.29 15.22
N ILE A 295 -0.83 11.61 15.28
CA ILE A 295 -0.34 12.88 15.80
C ILE A 295 0.20 13.70 14.64
N ILE A 296 -0.33 14.91 14.46
CA ILE A 296 0.26 15.88 13.53
C ILE A 296 1.42 16.57 14.22
N CYS A 297 2.55 16.61 13.52
CA CYS A 297 3.73 17.30 13.97
C CYS A 297 3.88 18.62 13.19
N TYR A 298 3.72 19.74 13.89
CA TYR A 298 3.83 21.11 13.35
C TYR A 298 5.12 21.81 13.81
N ASP A 299 5.57 22.74 12.97
CA ASP A 299 6.43 23.91 13.30
C ASP A 299 7.95 23.63 13.52
N THR A 300 8.93 24.49 13.20
CA THR A 300 9.07 25.83 12.55
C THR A 300 10.06 25.78 11.37
N VAL A 301 10.62 24.59 11.08
CA VAL A 301 11.60 24.38 10.00
C VAL A 301 11.29 23.06 9.31
N LYS A 302 10.10 22.97 8.71
CA LYS A 302 9.72 21.96 7.70
C LYS A 302 10.09 20.51 8.06
N CYS A 303 9.12 19.79 8.62
CA CYS A 303 9.16 18.35 8.92
C CYS A 303 10.15 17.92 10.01
N ILE A 304 9.80 16.83 10.71
CA ILE A 304 10.67 16.09 11.64
C ILE A 304 11.98 15.65 10.93
N TYR A 305 11.93 15.58 9.60
CA TYR A 305 13.00 15.18 8.72
C TYR A 305 13.54 16.36 7.93
N PRO A 306 14.83 16.71 8.08
CA PRO A 306 15.43 17.87 7.39
C PRO A 306 15.41 17.73 5.86
N ASN A 307 15.26 16.51 5.33
CA ASN A 307 15.19 16.22 3.90
C ASN A 307 13.76 16.05 3.35
N ASN A 308 12.74 16.16 4.20
CA ASN A 308 11.33 16.03 3.82
C ASN A 308 10.62 17.40 3.76
N SER A 309 11.40 18.45 3.56
CA SER A 309 11.02 19.84 3.77
C SER A 309 10.07 20.44 2.71
N GLY A 310 9.37 19.60 1.97
CA GLY A 310 8.47 20.01 0.89
C GLY A 310 7.02 19.60 1.08
N MET A 311 6.63 19.25 2.31
CA MET A 311 5.24 19.05 2.72
C MET A 311 4.91 19.91 3.95
N ASP A 312 3.63 20.21 4.17
CA ASP A 312 3.16 21.10 5.24
C ASP A 312 3.20 20.44 6.62
N ALA A 313 2.96 19.13 6.68
CA ALA A 313 2.87 18.39 7.92
C ALA A 313 3.46 16.98 7.82
N THR A 314 3.85 16.42 8.96
CA THR A 314 4.13 14.98 9.11
C THR A 314 3.10 14.38 10.06
N CYS A 315 2.47 13.30 9.64
CA CYS A 315 1.59 12.47 10.44
C CYS A 315 2.40 11.34 11.07
N CYS A 316 2.49 11.34 12.40
CA CYS A 316 2.96 10.17 13.13
C CYS A 316 1.80 9.23 13.39
N LEU A 317 1.87 8.04 12.78
CA LEU A 317 0.92 6.98 13.07
C LEU A 317 1.27 6.34 14.42
N PRO A 318 0.29 5.96 15.26
CA PRO A 318 0.55 5.18 16.47
C PRO A 318 1.43 3.96 16.20
N ARG A 319 2.24 3.51 17.19
CA ARG A 319 3.00 2.25 17.03
C ARG A 319 2.05 1.09 16.80
N THR A 320 2.21 0.31 15.73
CA THR A 320 1.39 -0.88 15.47
C THR A 320 1.46 -1.85 16.65
N ARG A 321 0.30 -2.25 17.20
CA ARG A 321 0.23 -3.33 18.19
C ARG A 321 -0.25 -4.59 17.50
N PHE A 322 0.49 -5.69 17.66
CA PHE A 322 0.08 -6.97 17.09
C PHE A 322 -0.74 -7.76 18.10
N ILE A 323 -1.94 -8.15 17.68
CA ILE A 323 -2.80 -9.10 18.37
C ILE A 323 -2.36 -10.50 17.92
N GLU A 324 -2.08 -11.38 18.89
CA GLU A 324 -1.65 -12.79 18.64
C GLU A 324 -0.52 -12.89 17.60
N ASP A 325 0.46 -12.00 17.75
CA ASP A 325 1.69 -11.89 16.97
C ASP A 325 1.56 -11.54 15.48
N ASN A 326 0.40 -11.63 14.83
CA ASN A 326 0.32 -11.43 13.38
C ASN A 326 -0.73 -10.42 12.90
N ILE A 327 -1.63 -9.95 13.77
CA ILE A 327 -2.74 -9.08 13.36
C ILE A 327 -2.50 -7.65 13.88
N PRO A 328 -2.15 -6.70 13.00
CA PRO A 328 -2.10 -5.30 13.38
C PRO A 328 -3.45 -4.81 13.92
N ASP A 329 -3.42 -4.10 15.05
CA ASP A 329 -4.60 -3.54 15.70
C ASP A 329 -5.39 -2.58 14.79
N TRP A 330 -4.68 -1.87 13.92
CA TRP A 330 -5.31 -0.98 12.94
C TRP A 330 -6.21 -1.70 11.92
N LYS A 331 -6.14 -3.03 11.78
CA LYS A 331 -7.11 -3.79 10.96
C LYS A 331 -8.51 -3.78 11.57
N LEU A 332 -8.62 -3.51 12.87
CA LEU A 332 -9.90 -3.45 13.59
C LEU A 332 -10.46 -2.03 13.65
N TYR A 333 -9.75 -1.05 13.08
CA TYR A 333 -10.33 0.26 12.88
C TYR A 333 -11.56 0.19 11.96
N ASN A 334 -12.36 1.24 12.02
CA ASN A 334 -13.55 1.41 11.17
C ASN A 334 -14.66 0.37 11.39
N GLY A 335 -14.62 -0.40 12.49
CA GLY A 335 -15.73 -1.27 12.92
C GLY A 335 -15.60 -2.74 12.53
N LYS A 336 -14.41 -3.18 12.08
CA LYS A 336 -14.12 -4.60 11.87
C LYS A 336 -13.95 -5.35 13.19
N VAL A 337 -14.35 -6.61 13.20
CA VAL A 337 -14.20 -7.54 14.32
C VAL A 337 -13.34 -8.73 13.92
N LEU A 338 -12.70 -9.37 14.90
CA LEU A 338 -11.96 -10.59 14.67
C LEU A 338 -12.92 -11.78 14.51
N PHE A 339 -12.77 -12.51 13.41
CA PHE A 339 -13.46 -13.76 13.14
C PHE A 339 -12.46 -14.91 13.10
N THR A 340 -12.57 -15.84 14.05
CA THR A 340 -11.68 -17.00 14.14
C THR A 340 -12.11 -18.13 13.20
N LEU A 341 -11.16 -18.63 12.42
CA LEU A 341 -11.28 -19.85 11.64
C LEU A 341 -10.38 -20.92 12.27
N ASP A 342 -11.00 -21.99 12.77
CA ASP A 342 -10.27 -23.11 13.37
C ASP A 342 -9.86 -24.17 12.34
N ARG A 343 -8.90 -25.02 12.73
CA ARG A 343 -8.37 -26.10 11.88
C ARG A 343 -9.46 -27.04 11.36
N ARG A 344 -10.49 -27.32 12.16
CA ARG A 344 -11.57 -28.24 11.77
C ARG A 344 -12.39 -27.66 10.62
N PHE A 345 -12.63 -26.35 10.63
CA PHE A 345 -13.28 -25.66 9.52
C PHE A 345 -12.41 -25.72 8.26
N ILE A 346 -11.11 -25.49 8.38
CA ILE A 346 -10.17 -25.50 7.25
C ILE A 346 -10.04 -26.91 6.66
N ASP A 347 -9.88 -27.95 7.49
CA ASP A 347 -9.79 -29.33 7.02
C ASP A 347 -11.02 -29.77 6.22
N LYS A 348 -12.20 -29.26 6.61
CA LYS A 348 -13.46 -29.56 5.93
C LYS A 348 -13.62 -28.79 4.61
N ASN A 349 -13.19 -27.54 4.55
CA ASN A 349 -13.58 -26.62 3.47
C ASN A 349 -12.41 -26.12 2.60
N GLY A 350 -11.17 -26.25 3.07
CA GLY A 350 -9.98 -25.65 2.48
C GLY A 350 -8.89 -26.68 2.19
N PHE A 351 -7.64 -26.27 2.43
CA PHE A 351 -6.43 -27.06 2.15
C PHE A 351 -5.55 -27.17 3.41
N PRO A 352 -4.55 -28.07 3.43
CA PRO A 352 -3.58 -28.13 4.52
C PRO A 352 -2.90 -26.77 4.78
N GLU A 353 -2.42 -26.12 3.73
CA GLU A 353 -1.80 -24.80 3.73
C GLU A 353 -2.32 -24.00 2.53
N GLY A 354 -2.28 -22.68 2.60
CA GLY A 354 -2.77 -21.85 1.52
C GLY A 354 -2.98 -20.40 1.91
N CYS A 355 -3.79 -19.69 1.13
CA CYS A 355 -4.33 -18.38 1.46
C CYS A 355 -5.86 -18.48 1.52
N VAL A 356 -6.48 -17.82 2.50
CA VAL A 356 -7.92 -17.59 2.50
C VAL A 356 -8.21 -16.13 2.22
N SER A 357 -9.16 -15.86 1.34
CA SER A 357 -9.68 -14.53 1.03
C SER A 357 -11.16 -14.46 1.43
N ALA A 358 -11.56 -13.40 2.14
CA ALA A 358 -12.94 -13.18 2.55
C ALA A 358 -13.58 -12.05 1.73
N PHE A 359 -14.45 -12.43 0.79
CA PHE A 359 -15.20 -11.50 -0.05
C PHE A 359 -16.57 -11.22 0.54
N LEU A 360 -17.00 -9.95 0.54
CA LEU A 360 -18.39 -9.63 0.86
C LEU A 360 -19.29 -10.33 -0.16
N LYS A 361 -20.27 -11.11 0.33
CA LYS A 361 -21.17 -11.88 -0.53
C LYS A 361 -21.99 -10.97 -1.45
N SER A 362 -22.27 -9.75 -1.03
CA SER A 362 -22.96 -8.73 -1.82
C SER A 362 -22.12 -8.18 -2.99
N GLU A 363 -20.80 -8.29 -2.94
CA GLU A 363 -19.89 -7.78 -3.98
C GLU A 363 -19.41 -8.88 -4.93
N GLY A 364 -19.26 -10.11 -4.43
CA GLY A 364 -18.76 -11.25 -5.20
C GLY A 364 -17.23 -11.41 -5.19
N GLU A 365 -16.73 -12.56 -5.64
CA GLU A 365 -15.30 -12.94 -5.56
C GLU A 365 -14.38 -12.21 -6.54
N GLN A 366 -14.95 -11.51 -7.52
CA GLN A 366 -14.22 -10.66 -8.46
C GLN A 366 -13.77 -9.33 -7.84
N CYS A 367 -14.34 -8.97 -6.69
CA CYS A 367 -13.98 -7.75 -5.97
C CYS A 367 -12.77 -8.00 -5.05
N VAL A 368 -12.11 -6.93 -4.60
CA VAL A 368 -11.02 -7.06 -3.62
C VAL A 368 -11.59 -7.59 -2.28
N PRO A 369 -11.01 -8.63 -1.66
CA PRO A 369 -11.53 -9.17 -0.40
C PRO A 369 -11.39 -8.17 0.74
N ILE A 370 -12.25 -8.26 1.76
CA ILE A 370 -12.17 -7.43 2.98
C ILE A 370 -10.93 -7.77 3.79
N ASP A 371 -10.58 -9.05 3.82
CA ASP A 371 -9.35 -9.51 4.45
C ASP A 371 -8.82 -10.79 3.81
N GLN A 372 -7.52 -11.02 3.97
CA GLN A 372 -6.83 -12.22 3.53
C GLN A 372 -5.85 -12.70 4.60
N TYR A 373 -5.59 -14.00 4.61
CA TYR A 373 -4.59 -14.59 5.48
C TYR A 373 -3.95 -15.82 4.83
N MET A 374 -2.62 -15.83 4.75
CA MET A 374 -1.85 -17.01 4.38
C MET A 374 -1.63 -17.88 5.64
N TYR A 375 -2.00 -19.16 5.58
CA TYR A 375 -1.96 -20.06 6.72
C TYR A 375 -1.10 -21.30 6.44
N GLY A 376 -0.46 -21.79 7.50
CA GLY A 376 0.36 -22.99 7.48
C GLY A 376 -0.41 -24.27 7.87
N LYS A 377 0.16 -25.43 7.53
CA LYS A 377 -0.39 -26.75 7.90
C LYS A 377 -0.46 -26.99 9.41
N ASP A 378 0.44 -26.39 10.18
CA ASP A 378 0.59 -26.60 11.62
C ASP A 378 -0.22 -25.59 12.45
N GLU A 379 -0.89 -24.64 11.79
CA GLU A 379 -1.66 -23.58 12.42
C GLU A 379 -3.04 -24.11 12.86
N LYS A 380 -3.33 -24.01 14.17
CA LYS A 380 -4.55 -24.55 14.77
C LYS A 380 -5.78 -23.67 14.55
N GLU A 381 -5.56 -22.37 14.46
CA GLU A 381 -6.56 -21.37 14.14
C GLU A 381 -5.87 -20.11 13.67
N PHE A 382 -6.58 -19.30 12.91
CA PHE A 382 -6.18 -17.93 12.56
C PHE A 382 -7.42 -17.03 12.54
N LYS A 383 -7.21 -15.72 12.43
CA LYS A 383 -8.32 -14.76 12.45
C LYS A 383 -8.30 -13.84 11.25
N LEU A 384 -9.48 -13.46 10.81
CA LEU A 384 -9.73 -12.43 9.81
C LEU A 384 -10.38 -11.22 10.49
N ALA A 385 -10.02 -10.01 10.07
CA ALA A 385 -10.66 -8.77 10.48
C ALA A 385 -11.78 -8.42 9.50
N LEU A 386 -13.03 -8.65 9.89
CA LEU A 386 -14.19 -8.56 9.00
C LEU A 386 -15.25 -7.63 9.58
N TYR A 387 -16.03 -6.99 8.70
CA TYR A 387 -17.26 -6.32 9.11
C TYR A 387 -18.33 -7.35 9.47
N LYS A 388 -19.39 -6.90 10.14
CA LYS A 388 -20.61 -7.71 10.27
C LYS A 388 -21.21 -7.93 8.89
N GLY A 389 -21.57 -9.17 8.58
CA GLY A 389 -22.14 -9.50 7.28
C GLY A 389 -21.90 -10.93 6.82
N GLU A 390 -22.29 -11.19 5.57
CA GLU A 390 -22.17 -12.48 4.91
C GLU A 390 -20.97 -12.49 3.97
N TYR A 391 -20.17 -13.55 4.06
CA TYR A 391 -18.93 -13.67 3.30
C TYR A 391 -18.87 -14.95 2.48
N LEU A 392 -18.30 -14.83 1.28
CA LEU A 392 -17.75 -15.95 0.53
C LEU A 392 -16.26 -16.05 0.86
N LEU A 393 -15.85 -17.17 1.45
CA LEU A 393 -14.45 -17.51 1.64
C LEU A 393 -13.95 -18.27 0.43
N ARG A 394 -12.81 -17.85 -0.13
CA ARG A 394 -12.05 -18.60 -1.13
C ARG A 394 -10.74 -19.08 -0.50
N PHE A 395 -10.52 -20.38 -0.51
CA PHE A 395 -9.26 -21.01 -0.12
C PHE A 395 -8.45 -21.31 -1.38
N ASP A 396 -7.19 -20.89 -1.41
CA ASP A 396 -6.25 -21.02 -2.53
C ASP A 396 -4.99 -21.76 -2.07
N ASP A 397 -4.66 -22.91 -2.65
CA ASP A 397 -3.42 -23.65 -2.37
C ASP A 397 -2.27 -23.29 -3.34
N GLY A 398 -2.51 -22.34 -4.24
CA GLY A 398 -1.66 -21.95 -5.34
C GLY A 398 -1.92 -22.74 -6.63
N LYS A 399 -2.91 -23.63 -6.68
CA LYS A 399 -3.28 -24.44 -7.86
C LYS A 399 -4.78 -24.43 -8.10
N GLU A 400 -5.55 -24.67 -7.06
CA GLU A 400 -7.00 -24.83 -7.07
C GLU A 400 -7.66 -23.92 -6.04
N TYR A 401 -8.96 -23.70 -6.23
CA TYR A 401 -9.80 -22.97 -5.28
C TYR A 401 -10.85 -23.88 -4.65
N LYS A 402 -11.12 -23.66 -3.36
CA LYS A 402 -12.29 -24.16 -2.66
C LYS A 402 -13.06 -23.01 -2.02
N TYR A 403 -14.33 -23.22 -1.76
CA TYR A 403 -15.23 -22.17 -1.30
C TYR A 403 -16.05 -22.58 -0.09
N ALA A 404 -16.29 -21.63 0.80
CA ALA A 404 -17.22 -21.76 1.91
C ALA A 404 -17.91 -20.43 2.18
N THR A 405 -18.99 -20.45 2.95
CA THR A 405 -19.68 -19.23 3.38
C THR A 405 -19.68 -19.12 4.89
N ILE A 406 -19.53 -17.90 5.40
CA ILE A 406 -19.62 -17.58 6.84
C ILE A 406 -20.49 -16.35 7.07
N SER A 407 -20.98 -16.22 8.29
CA SER A 407 -21.72 -15.05 8.79
C SER A 407 -20.98 -14.46 10.00
N VAL A 408 -20.65 -13.18 9.94
CA VAL A 408 -20.02 -12.43 11.03
C VAL A 408 -21.11 -11.61 11.73
N LYS A 409 -21.28 -11.81 13.04
CA LYS A 409 -22.39 -11.26 13.84
C LYS A 409 -22.04 -9.99 14.60
#